data_AF-H3H342-F1
#
_entry.id   AF-H3H342-F1
#
_cell.length_a   1.000
_cell.length_b   1.000
_cell.length_c   1.000
_cell.angle_alpha   90.00
_cell.angle_beta   90.00
_cell.angle_gamma   90.00
#
_symmetry.space_group_name_H-M   'P 1'
#
loop_
_entity.id
_entity.type
_entity.pdbx_description
1 polymer ?
#
loop_
_entity_poly.entity_id
_entity_poly.type
_entity_poly.pdbx_seq_one_letter_code
_entity_poly.pdbx_strand_id
1 'polypeptide(L)'
;MRVKKLEHELALTEFGSHTFKSAEFLTLNPNRLTPVLQDGDFALFEGNAIMVYLAEKFGWTDLYPKDIRAHAKVNEYLHWHHTNARLITMKVLVPLKRIKLNKQLPRDVALVKEAPALTKKLVTLMEKFLVKDYVAESDEPTLADFAAYCEFVQLELMGILDLKDYPSFSAWMERMKKVPHHDEVHATLDEFLSSLGLKTTAKEQAETSQ
;
A
#
# COMPACT_ATOMS: atom_id res chain seq x y z
N MET A 1 6.37 -2.53 -11.79
CA MET A 1 7.56 -2.15 -12.61
C MET A 1 8.78 -2.99 -12.27
N ARG A 2 9.35 -2.91 -11.05
CA ARG A 2 10.55 -3.67 -10.63
C ARG A 2 10.45 -5.19 -10.83
N VAL A 3 9.38 -5.82 -10.34
CA VAL A 3 9.11 -7.27 -10.51
C VAL A 3 9.11 -7.70 -11.98
N LYS A 4 8.68 -6.83 -12.88
CA LYS A 4 8.63 -7.08 -14.34
C LYS A 4 9.86 -6.57 -15.08
N LYS A 5 10.88 -6.09 -14.36
CA LYS A 5 12.13 -5.52 -14.88
C LYS A 5 11.89 -4.46 -15.96
N LEU A 6 10.81 -3.69 -15.81
CA LEU A 6 10.50 -2.59 -16.73
C LEU A 6 11.48 -1.44 -16.47
N GLU A 7 12.23 -1.04 -17.49
CA GLU A 7 13.05 0.17 -17.45
C GLU A 7 12.14 1.41 -17.36
N HIS A 8 12.49 2.32 -16.47
CA HIS A 8 11.75 3.56 -16.24
C HIS A 8 12.63 4.56 -15.51
N GLU A 9 12.33 5.85 -15.70
CA GLU A 9 12.87 6.92 -14.88
C GLU A 9 11.99 7.11 -13.64
N LEU A 10 12.59 7.20 -12.47
CA LEU A 10 11.89 7.49 -11.23
C LEU A 10 12.18 8.93 -10.80
N ALA A 11 11.23 9.83 -11.07
CA ALA A 11 11.27 11.20 -10.58
C ALA A 11 10.80 11.26 -9.12
N LEU A 12 11.73 11.29 -8.18
CA LEU A 12 11.42 11.40 -6.75
C LEU A 12 11.00 12.83 -6.39
N THR A 13 10.01 12.95 -5.50
CA THR A 13 9.55 14.23 -4.95
C THR A 13 9.20 14.09 -3.48
N GLU A 14 9.36 15.16 -2.72
CA GLU A 14 9.10 15.19 -1.29
C GLU A 14 7.69 15.70 -0.98
N PHE A 15 7.07 15.17 0.08
CA PHE A 15 5.77 15.65 0.53
C PHE A 15 5.79 17.16 0.85
N GLY A 16 4.92 17.92 0.18
CA GLY A 16 4.82 19.37 0.38
C GLY A 16 5.83 20.19 -0.43
N SER A 17 6.60 19.56 -1.32
CA SER A 17 7.46 20.25 -2.29
C SER A 17 6.65 21.19 -3.19
N HIS A 18 7.35 22.16 -3.78
CA HIS A 18 6.75 23.10 -4.72
C HIS A 18 6.31 22.43 -6.03
N THR A 19 6.85 21.25 -6.35
CA THR A 19 6.49 20.44 -7.52
C THR A 19 4.99 20.26 -7.63
N PHE A 20 4.29 19.93 -6.54
CA PHE A 20 2.83 19.71 -6.55
C PHE A 20 2.00 20.97 -6.82
N LYS A 21 2.62 22.15 -6.85
CA LYS A 21 1.98 23.42 -7.17
C LYS A 21 2.41 23.98 -8.53
N SER A 22 3.38 23.36 -9.19
CA SER A 22 3.87 23.84 -10.49
C SER A 22 2.78 23.67 -11.56
N ALA A 23 2.77 24.57 -12.53
CA ALA A 23 1.86 24.47 -13.68
C ALA A 23 2.09 23.14 -14.44
N GLU A 24 3.35 22.72 -14.56
CA GLU A 24 3.75 21.46 -15.18
C GLU A 24 3.17 20.24 -14.46
N PHE A 25 3.26 20.13 -13.14
CA PHE A 25 2.68 18.97 -12.44
C PHE A 25 1.16 18.97 -12.51
N LEU A 26 0.54 20.16 -12.57
CA LEU A 26 -0.91 20.30 -12.70
C LEU A 26 -1.45 19.85 -14.06
N THR A 27 -0.65 19.88 -15.13
CA THR A 27 -1.05 19.28 -16.41
C THR A 27 -1.04 17.75 -16.33
N LEU A 28 -0.16 17.19 -15.49
CA LEU A 28 -0.05 15.74 -15.30
C LEU A 28 -1.13 15.18 -14.35
N ASN A 29 -1.36 15.86 -13.22
CA ASN A 29 -2.39 15.48 -12.25
C ASN A 29 -3.02 16.71 -11.58
N PRO A 30 -4.27 17.07 -11.92
CA PRO A 30 -4.94 18.24 -11.35
C PRO A 30 -5.21 18.11 -9.85
N ASN A 31 -5.20 16.87 -9.31
CA ASN A 31 -5.37 16.62 -7.87
C ASN A 31 -4.13 16.97 -7.05
N ARG A 32 -2.97 17.23 -7.69
CA ARG A 32 -1.68 17.53 -7.02
C ARG A 32 -1.19 16.38 -6.12
N LEU A 33 -1.44 15.14 -6.55
CA LEU A 33 -1.09 13.93 -5.82
C LEU A 33 -0.18 13.01 -6.64
N THR A 34 0.55 12.16 -5.94
CA THR A 34 1.28 11.02 -6.50
C THR A 34 0.55 9.71 -6.19
N PRO A 35 0.80 8.63 -6.96
CA PRO A 35 1.70 8.53 -8.12
C PRO A 35 1.11 9.13 -9.41
N VAL A 36 2.01 9.43 -10.35
CA VAL A 36 1.73 9.81 -11.74
C VAL A 36 2.66 8.99 -12.64
N LEU A 37 2.13 8.48 -13.74
CA LEU A 37 2.88 7.86 -14.84
C LEU A 37 2.87 8.82 -16.03
N GLN A 38 4.05 9.07 -16.59
CA GLN A 38 4.21 9.67 -17.91
C GLN A 38 4.70 8.60 -18.89
N ASP A 39 4.02 8.44 -20.01
CA ASP A 39 4.38 7.54 -21.10
C ASP A 39 4.32 8.28 -22.44
N GLY A 40 5.46 8.83 -22.88
CA GLY A 40 5.50 9.76 -24.01
C GLY A 40 4.67 11.01 -23.70
N ASP A 41 3.67 11.31 -24.52
CA ASP A 41 2.73 12.42 -24.32
C ASP A 41 1.51 12.04 -23.47
N PHE A 42 1.37 10.77 -23.10
CA PHE A 42 0.27 10.27 -22.28
C PHE A 42 0.60 10.36 -20.79
N ALA A 43 -0.31 10.97 -20.01
CA ALA A 43 -0.21 11.05 -18.56
C ALA A 43 -1.36 10.29 -17.89
N LEU A 44 -1.07 9.55 -16.82
CA LEU A 44 -2.07 8.82 -16.04
C LEU A 44 -1.75 8.95 -14.55
N PHE A 45 -2.77 9.21 -13.73
CA PHE A 45 -2.70 9.20 -12.28
C PHE A 45 -3.67 8.15 -11.71
N GLU A 46 -3.64 7.96 -10.38
CA GLU A 46 -4.21 6.81 -9.65
C GLU A 46 -3.33 5.54 -9.74
N GLY A 47 -2.81 5.10 -8.60
CA GLY A 47 -1.88 3.96 -8.53
C GLY A 47 -2.46 2.66 -9.10
N ASN A 48 -3.73 2.35 -8.79
CA ASN A 48 -4.39 1.16 -9.31
C ASN A 48 -4.61 1.24 -10.83
N ALA A 49 -4.96 2.42 -11.36
CA ALA A 49 -5.12 2.63 -12.80
C ALA A 49 -3.78 2.51 -13.55
N ILE A 50 -2.70 3.08 -12.98
CA ILE A 50 -1.34 2.94 -13.50
C ILE A 50 -0.92 1.47 -13.57
N MET A 51 -1.18 0.69 -12.51
CA MET A 51 -0.86 -0.74 -12.48
C MET A 51 -1.60 -1.52 -13.56
N VAL A 52 -2.90 -1.28 -13.72
CA VAL A 52 -3.72 -1.92 -14.77
C VAL A 52 -3.21 -1.54 -16.17
N TYR A 53 -3.01 -0.24 -16.42
CA TYR A 53 -2.50 0.25 -17.70
C TYR A 53 -1.17 -0.41 -18.10
N LEU A 54 -0.21 -0.49 -17.16
CA LEU A 54 1.07 -1.13 -17.42
C LEU A 54 0.92 -2.63 -17.69
N ALA A 55 0.06 -3.32 -16.91
CA ALA A 55 -0.17 -4.74 -17.11
C ALA A 55 -0.82 -5.03 -18.48
N GLU A 56 -1.77 -4.21 -18.92
CA GLU A 56 -2.39 -4.33 -20.24
C GLU A 56 -1.42 -3.99 -21.36
N LYS A 57 -0.72 -2.85 -21.26
CA LYS A 57 0.24 -2.36 -22.26
C LYS A 57 1.33 -3.39 -22.55
N PHE A 58 1.87 -4.01 -21.51
CA PHE A 58 3.00 -4.94 -21.63
C PHE A 58 2.58 -6.42 -21.57
N GLY A 59 1.28 -6.73 -21.53
CA GLY A 59 0.76 -8.10 -21.55
C GLY A 59 1.13 -8.92 -20.31
N TRP A 60 1.18 -8.32 -19.12
CA TRP A 60 1.49 -8.98 -17.85
C TRP A 60 0.30 -9.78 -17.31
N THR A 61 -0.12 -10.79 -18.06
CA THR A 61 -1.28 -11.63 -17.75
C THR A 61 -1.10 -12.50 -16.50
N ASP A 62 0.14 -12.61 -16.00
CA ASP A 62 0.46 -13.20 -14.70
C ASP A 62 -0.03 -12.32 -13.54
N LEU A 63 0.09 -10.99 -13.67
CA LEU A 63 -0.35 -10.05 -12.64
C LEU A 63 -1.80 -9.59 -12.82
N TYR A 64 -2.27 -9.56 -14.07
CA TYR A 64 -3.61 -9.13 -14.44
C TYR A 64 -4.22 -10.11 -15.46
N PRO A 65 -4.85 -11.20 -14.98
CA PRO A 65 -5.35 -12.27 -15.83
C PRO A 65 -6.39 -11.81 -16.86
N LYS A 66 -6.47 -12.54 -17.98
CA LYS A 66 -7.49 -12.31 -19.03
C LYS A 66 -8.76 -13.13 -18.86
N ASP A 67 -8.72 -14.19 -18.06
CA ASP A 67 -9.94 -14.92 -17.70
C ASP A 67 -10.92 -13.96 -17.01
N ILE A 68 -12.16 -13.94 -17.47
CA ILE A 68 -13.13 -12.92 -17.07
C ILE A 68 -13.41 -12.95 -15.55
N ARG A 69 -13.36 -14.12 -14.91
CA ARG A 69 -13.64 -14.25 -13.48
C ARG A 69 -12.43 -13.85 -12.65
N ALA A 70 -11.24 -14.34 -12.99
CA ALA A 70 -10.00 -13.94 -12.33
C ALA A 70 -9.76 -12.43 -12.46
N HIS A 71 -9.99 -11.89 -13.65
CA HIS A 71 -9.93 -10.45 -13.93
C HIS A 71 -10.92 -9.65 -13.06
N ALA A 72 -12.18 -10.10 -12.99
CA ALA A 72 -13.18 -9.46 -12.15
C ALA A 72 -12.80 -9.48 -10.66
N LYS A 73 -12.15 -10.55 -10.19
CA LYS A 73 -11.67 -10.67 -8.81
C LYS A 73 -10.51 -9.72 -8.48
N VAL A 74 -9.59 -9.52 -9.41
CA VAL A 74 -8.55 -8.49 -9.25
C VAL A 74 -9.20 -7.11 -9.15
N ASN A 75 -10.14 -6.79 -10.05
CA ASN A 75 -10.84 -5.51 -10.04
C ASN A 75 -11.71 -5.30 -8.80
N GLU A 76 -12.40 -6.33 -8.31
CA GLU A 76 -13.16 -6.30 -7.06
C GLU A 76 -12.28 -5.75 -5.93
N TYR A 77 -11.07 -6.29 -5.77
CA TYR A 77 -10.16 -5.84 -4.73
C TYR A 77 -9.60 -4.44 -5.00
N LEU A 78 -9.16 -4.14 -6.23
CA LEU A 78 -8.62 -2.82 -6.59
C LEU A 78 -9.64 -1.70 -6.31
N HIS A 79 -10.92 -1.93 -6.60
CA HIS A 79 -11.98 -0.96 -6.31
C HIS A 79 -12.33 -0.92 -4.81
N TRP A 80 -12.39 -2.08 -4.14
CA TRP A 80 -12.63 -2.16 -2.70
C TRP A 80 -11.53 -1.43 -1.89
N HIS A 81 -10.28 -1.54 -2.33
CA HIS A 81 -9.10 -0.93 -1.69
C HIS A 81 -9.29 0.56 -1.41
N HIS A 82 -9.79 1.34 -2.37
CA HIS A 82 -9.88 2.81 -2.29
C HIS A 82 -10.67 3.31 -1.08
N THR A 83 -11.67 2.57 -0.63
CA THR A 83 -12.55 2.96 0.49
C THR A 83 -12.37 2.08 1.73
N ASN A 84 -11.46 1.10 1.67
CA ASN A 84 -11.23 0.13 2.75
C ASN A 84 -9.75 0.04 3.12
N ALA A 85 -8.95 -0.82 2.48
CA ALA A 85 -7.53 -1.00 2.82
C ALA A 85 -6.76 0.34 2.85
N ARG A 86 -7.08 1.27 1.93
CA ARG A 86 -6.49 2.62 1.89
C ARG A 86 -6.71 3.44 3.17
N LEU A 87 -7.72 3.10 3.97
CA LEU A 87 -7.97 3.73 5.26
C LEU A 87 -6.82 3.49 6.26
N ILE A 88 -5.99 2.46 6.09
CA ILE A 88 -4.79 2.26 6.91
C ILE A 88 -3.89 3.48 6.79
N THR A 89 -3.48 3.84 5.56
CA THR A 89 -2.68 5.06 5.37
C THR A 89 -3.44 6.30 5.87
N MET A 90 -4.69 6.47 5.46
CA MET A 90 -5.42 7.73 5.65
C MET A 90 -5.88 7.99 7.09
N LYS A 91 -6.15 6.94 7.86
CA LYS A 91 -6.68 7.02 9.23
C LYS A 91 -5.71 6.53 10.29
N VAL A 92 -4.60 5.89 9.93
CA VAL A 92 -3.57 5.43 10.87
C VAL A 92 -2.25 6.14 10.62
N LEU A 93 -1.57 5.86 9.51
CA LEU A 93 -0.23 6.39 9.25
C LEU A 93 -0.20 7.92 9.15
N VAL A 94 -1.11 8.54 8.38
CA VAL A 94 -1.12 9.99 8.18
C VAL A 94 -1.41 10.76 9.49
N PRO A 95 -2.42 10.40 10.30
CA PRO A 95 -2.60 10.99 11.63
C PRO A 95 -1.40 10.80 12.56
N LEU A 96 -0.82 9.60 12.64
CA LEU A 96 0.36 9.32 13.47
C LEU A 96 1.56 10.17 13.05
N LYS A 97 1.84 10.24 11.74
CA LYS A 97 2.86 11.12 11.15
C LYS A 97 2.67 12.56 11.61
N ARG A 98 1.45 13.10 11.50
CA ARG A 98 1.16 14.49 11.86
C ARG A 98 1.38 14.75 13.35
N ILE A 99 0.96 13.82 14.21
CA ILE A 99 1.21 13.90 15.65
C ILE A 99 2.71 13.92 15.95
N LYS A 100 3.49 12.99 15.36
CA LYS A 100 4.95 12.93 15.57
C LYS A 100 5.68 14.18 15.07
N LEU A 101 5.14 14.85 14.06
CA LEU A 101 5.65 16.11 13.53
C LEU A 101 5.10 17.36 14.21
N ASN A 102 4.29 17.24 15.28
CA ASN A 102 3.58 18.34 15.94
C ASN A 102 2.73 19.19 14.97
N LYS A 103 2.10 18.55 13.98
CA LYS A 103 1.24 19.13 12.93
C LYS A 103 -0.16 18.49 12.92
N GLN A 104 -0.60 17.98 14.06
CA GLN A 104 -1.88 17.29 14.20
C GLN A 104 -3.06 18.23 13.94
N LEU A 105 -4.06 17.70 13.25
CA LEU A 105 -5.38 18.32 13.13
C LEU A 105 -6.26 17.88 14.32
N PRO A 106 -7.34 18.63 14.65
CA PRO A 106 -8.23 18.28 15.76
C PRO A 106 -8.77 16.83 15.70
N ARG A 107 -8.97 16.28 14.51
CA ARG A 107 -9.48 14.92 14.30
C ARG A 107 -8.44 13.82 14.46
N ASP A 108 -7.14 14.12 14.42
CA ASP A 108 -6.11 13.09 14.31
C ASP A 108 -6.02 12.23 15.59
N VAL A 109 -6.24 12.82 16.77
CA VAL A 109 -6.28 12.10 18.05
C VAL A 109 -7.41 11.06 18.09
N ALA A 110 -8.60 11.42 17.60
CA ALA A 110 -9.73 10.50 17.52
C ALA A 110 -9.44 9.34 16.56
N LEU A 111 -8.88 9.65 15.38
CA LEU A 111 -8.51 8.63 14.39
C LEU A 111 -7.48 7.63 14.94
N VAL A 112 -6.46 8.11 15.65
CA VAL A 112 -5.45 7.22 16.27
C VAL A 112 -6.07 6.35 17.36
N LYS A 113 -7.01 6.88 18.14
CA LYS A 113 -7.76 6.09 19.14
C LYS A 113 -8.61 4.99 18.51
N GLU A 114 -9.17 5.24 17.32
CA GLU A 114 -9.98 4.27 16.55
C GLU A 114 -9.14 3.27 15.74
N ALA A 115 -7.84 3.55 15.55
CA ALA A 115 -6.96 2.75 14.70
C ALA A 115 -6.96 1.25 15.03
N PRO A 116 -6.91 0.79 16.30
CA PRO A 116 -6.94 -0.65 16.60
C PRO A 116 -8.22 -1.34 16.09
N ALA A 117 -9.38 -0.71 16.25
CA ALA A 117 -10.65 -1.26 15.78
C ALA A 117 -10.74 -1.29 14.26
N LEU A 118 -10.27 -0.23 13.59
CA LEU A 118 -10.18 -0.18 12.14
C LEU A 118 -9.25 -1.27 11.59
N THR A 119 -8.05 -1.39 12.15
CA THR A 119 -7.05 -2.39 11.75
C THR A 119 -7.58 -3.81 11.93
N LYS A 120 -8.16 -4.12 13.10
CA LYS A 120 -8.80 -5.42 13.34
C LYS A 120 -9.88 -5.73 12.30
N LYS A 121 -10.76 -4.78 11.99
CA LYS A 121 -11.79 -4.93 10.98
C LYS A 121 -11.20 -5.25 9.60
N LEU A 122 -10.19 -4.48 9.17
CA LEU A 122 -9.61 -4.63 7.83
C LEU A 122 -8.83 -5.94 7.68
N VAL A 123 -8.08 -6.36 8.70
CA VAL A 123 -7.35 -7.64 8.69
C VAL A 123 -8.33 -8.82 8.71
N THR A 124 -9.43 -8.71 9.46
CA THR A 124 -10.50 -9.72 9.44
C THR A 124 -11.15 -9.83 8.06
N LEU A 125 -11.26 -8.73 7.32
CA LEU A 125 -11.75 -8.74 5.93
C LEU A 125 -10.71 -9.34 4.99
N MET A 126 -9.41 -9.08 5.20
CA MET A 126 -8.35 -9.71 4.42
C MET A 126 -8.34 -11.23 4.53
N GLU A 127 -8.59 -11.79 5.73
CA GLU A 127 -8.78 -13.24 5.90
C GLU A 127 -9.89 -13.80 4.99
N LYS A 128 -10.87 -12.99 4.57
CA LYS A 128 -11.93 -13.40 3.63
C LYS A 128 -11.53 -13.28 2.17
N PHE A 129 -10.61 -12.36 1.84
CA PHE A 129 -10.06 -12.25 0.48
C PHE A 129 -9.03 -13.33 0.18
N LEU A 130 -8.36 -13.87 1.21
CA LEU A 130 -7.35 -14.91 1.13
C LEU A 130 -7.98 -16.32 1.15
N VAL A 131 -8.87 -16.57 0.17
CA VAL A 131 -9.48 -17.89 -0.05
C VAL A 131 -8.44 -18.92 -0.52
N LYS A 132 -7.44 -18.43 -1.26
CA LYS A 132 -6.22 -19.15 -1.65
C LYS A 132 -5.00 -18.46 -1.04
N ASP A 133 -3.81 -18.77 -1.55
CA ASP A 133 -2.56 -18.17 -1.07
C ASP A 133 -2.46 -16.66 -1.35
N TYR A 134 -3.14 -16.17 -2.38
CA TYR A 134 -3.16 -14.75 -2.75
C TYR A 134 -4.58 -14.21 -2.86
N VAL A 135 -4.66 -12.88 -2.88
CA VAL A 135 -5.92 -12.16 -3.12
C VAL A 135 -6.46 -12.52 -4.51
N ALA A 136 -7.74 -12.27 -4.73
CA ALA A 136 -8.43 -12.53 -5.99
C ALA A 136 -8.47 -14.03 -6.37
N GLU A 137 -8.45 -14.92 -5.37
CA GLU A 137 -8.57 -16.36 -5.54
C GLU A 137 -7.45 -16.96 -6.42
N SER A 138 -6.27 -16.35 -6.36
CA SER A 138 -5.08 -16.71 -7.15
C SER A 138 -4.09 -17.57 -6.37
N ASP A 139 -3.34 -18.41 -7.09
CA ASP A 139 -2.20 -19.17 -6.57
C ASP A 139 -0.86 -18.39 -6.69
N GLU A 140 -0.88 -17.25 -7.38
CA GLU A 140 0.27 -16.35 -7.58
C GLU A 140 -0.13 -14.89 -7.30
N PRO A 141 0.80 -13.99 -6.91
CA PRO A 141 0.46 -12.62 -6.59
C PRO A 141 -0.01 -11.84 -7.81
N THR A 142 -1.11 -11.12 -7.66
CA THR A 142 -1.70 -10.28 -8.71
C THR A 142 -1.59 -8.79 -8.37
N LEU A 143 -2.08 -7.90 -9.24
CA LEU A 143 -2.19 -6.48 -8.92
C LEU A 143 -2.98 -6.21 -7.62
N ALA A 144 -3.94 -7.08 -7.27
CA ALA A 144 -4.70 -6.96 -6.02
C ALA A 144 -3.80 -7.12 -4.79
N ASP A 145 -2.86 -8.07 -4.83
CA ASP A 145 -1.90 -8.29 -3.75
C ASP A 145 -0.95 -7.11 -3.58
N PHE A 146 -0.46 -6.51 -4.67
CA PHE A 146 0.37 -5.31 -4.60
C PHE A 146 -0.39 -4.11 -4.02
N ALA A 147 -1.67 -3.91 -4.41
CA ALA A 147 -2.52 -2.88 -3.84
C ALA A 147 -2.83 -3.14 -2.36
N ALA A 148 -3.01 -4.40 -1.96
CA ALA A 148 -3.21 -4.77 -0.57
C ALA A 148 -1.95 -4.50 0.26
N TYR A 149 -0.84 -5.09 -0.17
CA TYR A 149 0.38 -5.15 0.61
C TYR A 149 0.95 -3.77 0.92
N CYS A 150 0.86 -2.83 -0.02
CA CYS A 150 1.34 -1.46 0.18
C CYS A 150 0.66 -0.74 1.36
N GLU A 151 -0.54 -1.16 1.75
CA GLU A 151 -1.26 -0.66 2.94
C GLU A 151 -0.91 -1.49 4.18
N PHE A 152 -1.00 -2.82 4.08
CA PHE A 152 -0.88 -3.71 5.23
C PHE A 152 0.55 -3.81 5.80
N VAL A 153 1.58 -3.69 4.95
CA VAL A 153 2.99 -3.65 5.40
C VAL A 153 3.25 -2.50 6.39
N GLN A 154 2.51 -1.40 6.28
CA GLN A 154 2.64 -0.26 7.19
C GLN A 154 2.29 -0.64 8.63
N LEU A 155 1.28 -1.51 8.82
CA LEU A 155 0.85 -1.95 10.15
C LEU A 155 1.90 -2.81 10.83
N GLU A 156 2.55 -3.69 10.05
CA GLU A 156 3.62 -4.54 10.54
C GLU A 156 4.87 -3.72 10.88
N LEU A 157 5.30 -2.84 9.98
CA LEU A 157 6.48 -1.98 10.22
C LEU A 157 6.28 -1.07 11.43
N MET A 158 5.04 -0.61 11.67
CA MET A 158 4.70 0.18 12.87
C MET A 158 4.36 -0.67 14.11
N GLY A 159 4.36 -2.00 13.99
CA GLY A 159 3.99 -2.97 15.03
C GLY A 159 2.66 -2.69 15.72
N ILE A 160 1.66 -2.25 14.95
CA ILE A 160 0.31 -1.91 15.44
C ILE A 160 -0.58 -3.17 15.56
N LEU A 161 -0.08 -4.34 15.12
CA LEU A 161 -0.88 -5.56 15.02
C LEU A 161 -0.07 -6.79 15.44
N ASP A 162 -0.64 -7.58 16.36
CA ASP A 162 -0.21 -8.97 16.56
C ASP A 162 -0.89 -9.85 15.49
N LEU A 163 -0.08 -10.54 14.70
CA LEU A 163 -0.51 -11.33 13.57
C LEU A 163 -1.03 -12.72 13.96
N LYS A 164 -0.77 -13.18 15.20
CA LYS A 164 -1.07 -14.55 15.65
C LYS A 164 -2.53 -14.99 15.47
N ASP A 165 -3.48 -14.06 15.56
CA ASP A 165 -4.92 -14.35 15.41
C ASP A 165 -5.38 -14.48 13.95
N TYR A 166 -4.51 -14.21 12.98
CA TYR A 166 -4.84 -14.11 11.56
C TYR A 166 -3.90 -14.99 10.72
N PRO A 167 -4.12 -16.32 10.69
CA PRO A 167 -3.17 -17.26 10.09
C PRO A 167 -3.04 -17.09 8.56
N SER A 168 -4.13 -16.88 7.83
CA SER A 168 -4.06 -16.73 6.36
C SER A 168 -3.40 -15.41 6.00
N PHE A 169 -3.74 -14.34 6.73
CA PHE A 169 -3.12 -13.03 6.57
C PHE A 169 -1.63 -13.06 6.90
N SER A 170 -1.25 -13.70 8.00
CA SER A 170 0.16 -13.87 8.38
C SER A 170 0.95 -14.62 7.32
N ALA A 171 0.42 -15.75 6.84
CA ALA A 171 1.05 -16.52 5.78
C ALA A 171 1.19 -15.72 4.48
N TRP A 172 0.17 -14.92 4.15
CA TRP A 172 0.20 -14.03 2.98
C TRP A 172 1.23 -12.91 3.12
N MET A 173 1.34 -12.25 4.29
CA MET A 173 2.38 -11.26 4.56
C MET A 173 3.78 -11.86 4.36
N GLU A 174 4.02 -13.07 4.88
CA GLU A 174 5.29 -13.78 4.71
C GLU A 174 5.58 -14.19 3.26
N ARG A 175 4.55 -14.51 2.47
CA ARG A 175 4.70 -14.71 1.02
C ARG A 175 5.06 -13.43 0.30
N MET A 176 4.40 -12.32 0.63
CA MET A 176 4.64 -11.02 -0.02
C MET A 176 6.04 -10.46 0.27
N LYS A 177 6.60 -10.70 1.46
CA LYS A 177 8.01 -10.38 1.77
C LYS A 177 9.03 -11.08 0.87
N LYS A 178 8.67 -12.23 0.29
CA LYS A 178 9.54 -13.00 -0.61
C LYS A 178 9.46 -12.54 -2.07
N VAL A 179 8.57 -11.61 -2.39
CA VAL A 179 8.45 -11.07 -3.75
C VAL A 179 9.77 -10.35 -4.11
N PRO A 180 10.33 -10.59 -5.31
CA PRO A 180 11.57 -9.92 -5.72
C PRO A 180 11.50 -8.41 -5.60
N HIS A 181 12.61 -7.80 -5.15
CA HIS A 181 12.74 -6.36 -4.87
C HIS A 181 11.91 -5.83 -3.70
N HIS A 182 11.31 -6.70 -2.87
CA HIS A 182 10.52 -6.30 -1.71
C HIS A 182 11.27 -5.29 -0.81
N ASP A 183 12.46 -5.63 -0.33
CA ASP A 183 13.18 -4.77 0.62
C ASP A 183 13.62 -3.45 -0.03
N GLU A 184 14.06 -3.50 -1.30
CA GLU A 184 14.45 -2.31 -2.08
C GLU A 184 13.29 -1.30 -2.15
N VAL A 185 12.08 -1.74 -2.50
CA VAL A 185 10.95 -0.82 -2.69
C VAL A 185 10.34 -0.32 -1.38
N HIS A 186 10.58 -1.01 -0.26
CA HIS A 186 10.09 -0.60 1.06
C HIS A 186 11.14 0.15 1.90
N ALA A 187 12.41 0.20 1.48
CA ALA A 187 13.49 0.87 2.22
C ALA A 187 13.14 2.31 2.59
N THR A 188 12.61 3.10 1.66
CA THR A 188 12.22 4.50 1.93
C THR A 188 11.10 4.62 2.96
N LEU A 189 10.12 3.70 2.94
CA LEU A 189 9.06 3.67 3.96
C LEU A 189 9.64 3.29 5.32
N ASP A 190 10.52 2.30 5.36
CA ASP A 190 11.18 1.83 6.58
C ASP A 190 12.00 2.94 7.25
N GLU A 191 12.84 3.62 6.47
CA GLU A 191 13.61 4.79 6.91
C GLU A 191 12.69 5.92 7.38
N PHE A 192 11.62 6.19 6.64
CA PHE A 192 10.64 7.22 6.98
C PHE A 192 9.98 6.93 8.34
N LEU A 193 9.49 5.71 8.56
CA LEU A 193 8.87 5.31 9.84
C LEU A 193 9.88 5.35 11.00
N SER A 194 11.12 4.92 10.75
CA SER A 194 12.22 5.00 11.72
C SER A 194 12.51 6.44 12.13
N SER A 195 12.56 7.36 11.16
CA SER A 195 12.83 8.79 11.39
C SER A 195 11.76 9.46 12.27
N LEU A 196 10.54 8.93 12.27
CA LEU A 196 9.41 9.43 13.07
C LEU A 196 9.26 8.71 14.42
N GLY A 197 10.12 7.73 14.72
CA GLY A 197 9.93 6.85 15.89
C GLY A 197 8.57 6.17 15.86
N LEU A 198 8.13 5.76 14.66
CA LEU A 198 6.90 4.99 14.42
C LEU A 198 7.19 3.54 14.10
N LYS A 199 8.43 3.17 13.80
CA LYS A 199 8.84 1.79 13.62
C LYS A 199 8.97 1.11 14.98
N THR A 200 8.40 -0.08 15.13
CA THR A 200 8.58 -0.87 16.36
C THR A 200 9.99 -1.42 16.40
N THR A 201 10.67 -1.23 17.53
CA THR A 201 11.95 -1.91 17.76
C THR A 201 11.69 -3.31 18.32
N ALA A 202 12.54 -4.28 18.00
CA ALA A 202 12.42 -5.66 18.51
C ALA A 202 12.36 -5.75 20.06
N LYS A 203 12.78 -4.71 20.78
CA LYS A 203 12.65 -4.61 22.24
C LYS A 203 11.21 -4.38 22.72
N GLU A 204 10.40 -3.62 21.99
CA GLU A 204 9.03 -3.26 22.42
C GLU A 204 8.03 -4.42 22.23
N GLN A 205 8.28 -5.32 21.28
CA GLN A 205 7.47 -6.55 21.07
C GLN A 205 7.59 -7.54 22.24
N ALA A 206 8.72 -7.53 22.95
CA ALA A 206 8.95 -8.39 24.12
C ALA A 206 8.22 -7.89 25.38
N GLU A 207 8.02 -6.57 25.49
CA GLU A 207 7.35 -5.94 26.65
C GLU A 207 5.82 -5.94 26.55
N THR A 208 5.26 -6.03 25.33
CA THR A 208 3.80 -6.13 25.13
C THR A 208 3.26 -7.56 25.19
N SER A 209 4.14 -8.56 25.32
CA SER A 209 3.79 -9.98 25.44
C SER A 209 3.90 -10.52 26.89
N GLN A 210 4.07 -9.65 27.89
CA GLN A 210 4.10 -9.98 29.32
C GLN A 210 2.87 -9.45 30.06
#